data_AF-A0A8F5Z8C6-F1
#
_entry.id   AF-A0A8F5Z8C6-F1
#
_cell.length_a   1.000
_cell.length_b   1.000
_cell.length_c   1.000
_cell.angle_alpha   90.00
_cell.angle_beta   90.00
_cell.angle_gamma   90.00
#
_symmetry.space_group_name_H-M   'P 1'
#
loop_
_entity.id
_entity.type
_entity.pdbx_description
1 polymer ?
#
loop_
_entity_poly.entity_id
_entity_poly.type
_entity_poly.pdbx_seq_one_letter_code
_entity_poly.pdbx_strand_id
1 'polypeptide(L)'
;MAKTRKDERGRALRKGEVQRASDKRYMYTYTDPLGRRRSIYAQDLATLREKEKQLMKDQLDGLDLYVAGKATINDTYDRYISTKYDLRATTRSNYDYMYNRFVRHTFGKKKIADIKYSDVLQFYCYLLKKEKLSLGTLDSVHTLLHPTFQLAVRDEIIRKNPSDGVMKEVSKKADKTRGVRHALTREQQRAFMEYISNHPVYYHWWPLFTVLLGTGCRIGEALGLRWDDLDFDNRILSINHSLVYYPVGESRKSVLRISKPKTEAGIRTIPMLDIVRDAFHMEHEEQEETGFNETEIDGMTGFVFVNRFGSVLNPQAVNRTIKRIISGYNAEEVINAKRERREPIILPDFSCHHLRHTFCTRLCEHETNLKVIQAIMGHRNIETTMDIYAEATDQKKQESFENLSKLDIF
;
A
#
# COMPACT_ATOMS: atom_id res chain seq x y z
N MET A 1 -44.68 19.45 -31.20
CA MET A 1 -43.85 18.47 -31.94
C MET A 1 -42.38 18.78 -31.67
N ALA A 2 -41.60 17.83 -31.17
CA ALA A 2 -40.17 18.06 -30.89
C ALA A 2 -39.41 18.27 -32.21
N LYS A 3 -38.74 19.43 -32.36
CA LYS A 3 -37.89 19.73 -33.53
C LYS A 3 -36.87 18.61 -33.71
N THR A 4 -36.95 17.88 -34.82
CA THR A 4 -35.98 16.85 -35.18
C THR A 4 -34.62 17.51 -35.37
N ARG A 5 -33.62 17.10 -34.58
CA ARG A 5 -32.25 17.63 -34.70
C ARG A 5 -31.69 17.18 -36.05
N LYS A 6 -31.19 18.13 -36.84
CA LYS A 6 -30.60 17.88 -38.16
C LYS A 6 -29.12 18.26 -38.16
N ASP A 7 -28.35 17.59 -38.98
CA ASP A 7 -26.96 17.96 -39.26
C ASP A 7 -26.89 19.14 -40.25
N GLU A 8 -25.68 19.62 -40.54
CA GLU A 8 -25.44 20.73 -41.48
C GLU A 8 -25.85 20.44 -42.92
N ARG A 9 -26.09 19.16 -43.27
CA ARG A 9 -26.57 18.70 -44.58
C ARG A 9 -28.07 18.40 -44.57
N GLY A 10 -28.79 18.77 -43.51
CA GLY A 10 -30.23 18.58 -43.38
C GLY A 10 -30.69 17.16 -43.03
N ARG A 11 -29.76 16.23 -42.72
CA ARG A 11 -30.08 14.84 -42.33
C ARG A 11 -30.50 14.77 -40.87
N ALA A 12 -31.52 13.96 -40.57
CA ALA A 12 -32.01 13.79 -39.20
C ALA A 12 -31.05 12.96 -38.32
N LEU A 13 -30.77 13.47 -37.13
CA LEU A 13 -29.95 12.84 -36.08
C LEU A 13 -30.83 12.11 -35.07
N ARG A 14 -30.45 10.87 -34.72
CA ARG A 14 -31.10 10.02 -33.73
C ARG A 14 -30.82 10.50 -32.30
N LYS A 15 -31.47 9.89 -31.31
CA LYS A 15 -31.17 10.12 -29.89
C LYS A 15 -29.70 9.75 -29.63
N GLY A 16 -28.96 10.56 -28.87
CA GLY A 16 -27.53 10.35 -28.64
C GLY A 16 -26.59 10.81 -29.76
N GLU A 17 -27.05 10.98 -31.01
CA GLU A 17 -26.24 11.50 -32.13
C GLU A 17 -26.13 13.04 -32.08
N VAL A 18 -24.93 13.56 -32.32
CA VAL A 18 -24.61 15.00 -32.44
C VAL A 18 -23.54 15.20 -33.53
N GLN A 19 -23.67 16.22 -34.36
CA GLN A 19 -22.57 16.70 -35.20
C GLN A 19 -21.83 17.82 -34.44
N ARG A 20 -20.52 17.67 -34.23
CA ARG A 20 -19.72 18.67 -33.53
C ARG A 20 -19.45 19.87 -34.44
N ALA A 21 -19.70 21.07 -33.92
CA ALA A 21 -19.44 22.31 -34.66
C ALA A 21 -17.94 22.56 -34.89
N SER A 22 -17.07 22.11 -33.97
CA SER A 22 -15.63 22.39 -33.98
C SER A 22 -14.85 21.68 -35.09
N ASP A 23 -15.19 20.42 -35.38
CA ASP A 23 -14.42 19.55 -36.28
C ASP A 23 -15.31 18.78 -37.27
N LYS A 24 -16.61 19.13 -37.31
CA LYS A 24 -17.63 18.56 -38.20
C LYS A 24 -17.83 17.04 -38.07
N ARG A 25 -17.18 16.38 -37.12
CA ARG A 25 -17.30 14.94 -36.84
C ARG A 25 -18.64 14.62 -36.20
N TYR A 26 -19.12 13.41 -36.47
CA TYR A 26 -20.31 12.86 -35.84
C TYR A 26 -19.91 12.15 -34.54
N MET A 27 -20.69 12.38 -33.49
CA MET A 27 -20.52 11.81 -32.17
C MET A 27 -21.80 11.10 -31.76
N TYR A 28 -21.69 9.88 -31.25
CA TYR A 28 -22.79 9.19 -30.59
C TYR A 28 -22.44 9.00 -29.12
N THR A 29 -23.30 9.51 -28.25
CA THR A 29 -23.14 9.39 -26.81
C THR A 29 -24.10 8.35 -26.26
N TYR A 30 -23.57 7.37 -25.56
CA TYR A 30 -24.31 6.29 -24.93
C TYR A 30 -23.88 6.13 -23.47
N THR A 31 -24.69 5.40 -22.72
CA THR A 31 -24.34 4.96 -21.36
C THR A 31 -23.89 3.52 -21.48
N ASP A 32 -22.66 3.22 -21.07
CA ASP A 32 -22.17 1.84 -21.06
C ASP A 32 -22.91 0.99 -20.01
N PRO A 33 -22.80 -0.35 -20.02
CA PRO A 33 -23.39 -1.21 -18.99
C PRO A 33 -22.88 -0.92 -17.57
N LEU A 34 -21.87 -0.07 -17.44
CA LEU A 34 -21.24 0.39 -16.19
C LEU A 34 -21.79 1.76 -15.74
N GLY A 35 -22.84 2.28 -16.38
CA GLY A 35 -23.48 3.56 -16.05
C GLY A 35 -22.70 4.80 -16.48
N ARG A 36 -21.59 4.65 -17.22
CA ARG A 36 -20.71 5.76 -17.62
C ARG A 36 -21.11 6.26 -18.99
N ARG A 37 -21.20 7.59 -19.11
CA ARG A 37 -21.46 8.26 -20.38
C ARG A 37 -20.19 8.22 -21.24
N ARG A 38 -20.23 7.47 -22.34
CA ARG A 38 -19.14 7.35 -23.31
C ARG A 38 -19.58 7.88 -24.67
N SER A 39 -18.61 8.28 -25.48
CA SER A 39 -18.84 8.82 -26.81
C SER A 39 -17.97 8.10 -27.84
N ILE A 40 -18.57 7.70 -28.95
CA ILE A 40 -17.87 7.22 -30.14
C ILE A 40 -17.93 8.28 -31.24
N TYR A 41 -16.91 8.31 -32.10
CA TYR A 41 -16.76 9.33 -33.13
C TYR A 41 -16.58 8.71 -34.52
N ALA A 42 -17.08 9.40 -35.55
CA ALA A 42 -16.88 9.07 -36.96
C ALA A 42 -16.87 10.32 -37.85
N GLN A 43 -16.32 10.20 -39.06
CA GLN A 43 -16.24 11.29 -40.03
C GLN A 43 -17.57 11.52 -40.76
N ASP A 44 -18.37 10.47 -40.94
CA ASP A 44 -19.70 10.52 -41.53
C ASP A 44 -20.74 9.76 -40.68
N LEU A 45 -22.01 10.03 -40.97
CA LEU A 45 -23.15 9.51 -40.23
C LEU A 45 -23.38 8.01 -40.47
N ALA A 46 -22.98 7.46 -41.62
CA ALA A 46 -23.17 6.05 -41.93
C ALA A 46 -22.21 5.20 -41.08
N THR A 47 -20.92 5.57 -41.06
CA THR A 47 -19.92 4.91 -40.21
C THR A 47 -20.22 5.08 -38.72
N LEU A 48 -20.78 6.22 -38.28
CA LEU A 48 -21.21 6.37 -36.89
C LEU A 48 -22.28 5.33 -36.51
N ARG A 49 -23.28 5.13 -37.38
CA ARG A 49 -24.39 4.20 -37.16
C ARG A 49 -23.95 2.73 -37.24
N GLU A 50 -22.95 2.43 -38.05
CA GLU A 50 -22.34 1.11 -38.08
C GLU A 50 -21.61 0.79 -36.77
N LYS A 51 -20.82 1.76 -36.25
CA LYS A 51 -20.19 1.65 -34.92
C LYS A 51 -21.22 1.57 -33.79
N GLU A 52 -22.33 2.31 -33.87
CA GLU A 52 -23.44 2.21 -32.92
C GLU A 52 -24.04 0.81 -32.90
N LYS A 53 -24.33 0.23 -34.08
CA LYS A 53 -24.87 -1.13 -34.22
C LYS A 53 -23.91 -2.18 -33.65
N GLN A 54 -22.62 -2.08 -33.96
CA GLN A 54 -21.61 -2.99 -33.42
C GLN A 54 -21.53 -2.89 -31.89
N LEU A 55 -21.59 -1.67 -31.35
CA LEU A 55 -21.53 -1.41 -29.92
C LEU A 55 -22.75 -1.95 -29.14
N MET A 56 -23.96 -1.79 -29.69
CA MET A 56 -25.15 -2.41 -29.11
C MET A 56 -25.06 -3.94 -29.15
N LYS A 57 -24.54 -4.50 -30.24
CA LYS A 57 -24.33 -5.94 -30.38
C LYS A 57 -23.33 -6.47 -29.35
N ASP A 58 -22.18 -5.83 -29.18
CA ASP A 58 -21.16 -6.22 -28.21
C ASP A 58 -21.67 -6.15 -26.75
N GLN A 59 -22.56 -5.20 -26.44
CA GLN A 59 -23.17 -5.06 -25.11
C GLN A 59 -24.20 -6.15 -24.81
N LEU A 60 -25.02 -6.52 -25.79
CA LEU A 60 -25.99 -7.61 -25.69
C LEU A 60 -25.27 -8.97 -25.66
N ASP A 61 -24.31 -9.18 -26.57
CA ASP A 61 -23.51 -10.40 -26.64
C ASP A 61 -22.69 -10.63 -25.35
N GLY A 62 -22.17 -9.58 -24.71
CA GLY A 62 -21.43 -9.68 -23.44
C GLY A 62 -22.29 -10.08 -22.23
N LEU A 63 -23.57 -9.67 -22.21
CA LEU A 63 -24.55 -10.11 -21.21
C LEU A 63 -24.99 -11.56 -21.50
N ASP A 64 -25.21 -11.89 -22.77
CA ASP A 64 -25.64 -13.23 -23.19
C ASP A 64 -24.54 -14.29 -22.99
N LEU A 65 -23.27 -13.97 -23.24
CA LEU A 65 -22.15 -14.89 -22.98
C LEU A 65 -21.95 -15.18 -21.50
N TYR A 66 -22.19 -14.18 -20.64
CA TYR A 66 -22.12 -14.32 -19.20
C TYR A 66 -23.24 -15.23 -18.67
N VAL A 67 -24.48 -14.94 -19.05
CA VAL A 67 -25.67 -15.73 -18.65
C VAL A 67 -25.64 -17.13 -19.27
N ALA A 68 -25.06 -17.31 -20.46
CA ALA A 68 -24.91 -18.61 -21.11
C ALA A 68 -23.73 -19.46 -20.57
N GLY A 69 -23.04 -19.04 -19.51
CA GLY A 69 -21.94 -19.78 -18.91
C GLY A 69 -20.67 -19.88 -19.77
N LYS A 70 -20.55 -19.04 -20.80
CA LYS A 70 -19.38 -19.00 -21.71
C LYS A 70 -18.32 -17.98 -21.28
N ALA A 71 -18.64 -17.14 -20.28
CA ALA A 71 -17.71 -16.16 -19.75
C ALA A 71 -16.44 -16.79 -19.17
N THR A 72 -15.33 -16.10 -19.37
CA THR A 72 -14.06 -16.42 -18.74
C THR A 72 -13.97 -15.84 -17.32
N ILE A 73 -12.99 -16.28 -16.54
CA ILE A 73 -12.65 -15.63 -15.27
C ILE A 73 -12.32 -14.15 -15.50
N ASN A 74 -11.68 -13.85 -16.62
CA ASN A 74 -11.35 -12.50 -17.06
C ASN A 74 -12.59 -11.61 -17.20
N ASP A 75 -13.61 -12.06 -17.90
CA ASP A 75 -14.86 -11.30 -18.09
C ASP A 75 -15.56 -11.07 -16.73
N THR A 76 -15.56 -12.10 -15.89
CA THR A 76 -16.17 -12.03 -14.55
C THR A 76 -15.41 -11.09 -13.62
N TYR A 77 -14.08 -11.11 -13.66
CA TYR A 77 -13.24 -10.21 -12.88
C TYR A 77 -13.45 -8.76 -13.31
N ASP A 78 -13.49 -8.49 -14.62
CA ASP A 78 -13.71 -7.14 -15.14
C ASP A 78 -15.09 -6.60 -14.71
N ARG A 79 -16.11 -7.47 -14.67
CA ARG A 79 -17.41 -7.15 -14.09
C ARG A 79 -17.30 -6.89 -12.59
N TYR A 80 -16.71 -7.79 -11.81
CA TYR A 80 -16.53 -7.65 -10.37
C TYR A 80 -15.82 -6.34 -10.01
N ILE A 81 -14.66 -6.07 -10.62
CA ILE A 81 -13.84 -4.91 -10.30
C ILE A 81 -14.51 -3.59 -10.74
N SER A 82 -15.42 -3.64 -11.72
CA SER A 82 -16.22 -2.47 -12.11
C SER A 82 -17.24 -2.07 -11.04
N THR A 83 -17.74 -3.02 -10.24
CA THR A 83 -18.67 -2.74 -9.12
C THR A 83 -17.98 -2.04 -7.95
N LYS A 84 -16.65 -2.09 -7.89
CA LYS A 84 -15.81 -1.54 -6.82
C LYS A 84 -15.39 -0.10 -7.10
N TYR A 85 -16.38 0.80 -7.14
CA TYR A 85 -16.18 2.22 -7.46
C TYR A 85 -15.56 3.03 -6.31
N ASP A 86 -15.66 2.53 -5.08
CA ASP A 86 -15.24 3.18 -3.83
C ASP A 86 -13.82 2.78 -3.37
N LEU A 87 -13.08 2.02 -4.20
CA LEU A 87 -11.71 1.65 -3.87
C LEU A 87 -10.77 2.84 -3.91
N ARG A 88 -9.89 2.91 -2.91
CA ARG A 88 -8.74 3.82 -2.98
C ARG A 88 -7.90 3.52 -4.21
N ALA A 89 -7.39 4.57 -4.84
CA ALA A 89 -6.57 4.45 -6.03
C ALA A 89 -5.32 3.55 -5.83
N THR A 90 -4.70 3.58 -4.64
CA THR A 90 -3.62 2.65 -4.27
C THR A 90 -4.08 1.19 -4.29
N THR A 91 -5.24 0.90 -3.69
CA THR A 91 -5.83 -0.45 -3.66
C THR A 91 -6.17 -0.91 -5.07
N ARG A 92 -6.79 -0.04 -5.89
CA ARG A 92 -7.09 -0.32 -7.29
C ARG A 92 -5.83 -0.65 -8.09
N SER A 93 -4.79 0.18 -7.98
CA SER A 93 -3.51 -0.03 -8.66
C SER A 93 -2.85 -1.36 -8.27
N ASN A 94 -2.91 -1.74 -6.99
CA ASN A 94 -2.41 -3.03 -6.53
C ASN A 94 -3.23 -4.21 -7.07
N TYR A 95 -4.56 -4.09 -7.09
CA TYR A 95 -5.45 -5.13 -7.63
C TYR A 95 -5.19 -5.35 -9.12
N ASP A 96 -5.13 -4.28 -9.89
CA ASP A 96 -4.83 -4.34 -11.33
C ASP A 96 -3.45 -4.96 -11.58
N TYR A 97 -2.43 -4.61 -10.78
CA TYR A 97 -1.10 -5.20 -10.87
C TYR A 97 -1.11 -6.70 -10.57
N MET A 98 -1.68 -7.13 -9.44
CA MET A 98 -1.76 -8.53 -9.03
C MET A 98 -2.51 -9.37 -10.07
N TYR A 99 -3.67 -8.90 -10.52
CA TYR A 99 -4.50 -9.63 -11.48
C TYR A 99 -3.80 -9.74 -12.84
N ASN A 100 -3.27 -8.63 -13.37
CA ASN A 100 -2.61 -8.64 -14.68
C ASN A 100 -1.33 -9.47 -14.67
N ARG A 101 -0.54 -9.40 -13.59
CA ARG A 101 0.72 -10.14 -13.49
C ARG A 101 0.51 -11.65 -13.38
N PHE A 102 -0.44 -12.09 -12.56
CA PHE A 102 -0.54 -13.50 -12.17
C PHE A 102 -1.71 -14.26 -12.79
N VAL A 103 -2.80 -13.58 -13.15
CA VAL A 103 -4.06 -14.23 -13.54
C VAL A 103 -4.42 -13.96 -15.00
N ARG A 104 -4.48 -12.70 -15.42
CA ARG A 104 -5.09 -12.22 -16.68
C ARG A 104 -4.65 -12.99 -17.92
N HIS A 105 -3.34 -13.25 -18.05
CA HIS A 105 -2.78 -13.84 -19.27
C HIS A 105 -2.80 -15.37 -19.31
N THR A 106 -3.02 -16.02 -18.16
CA THR A 106 -2.97 -17.48 -17.99
C THR A 106 -4.31 -18.00 -17.47
N PHE A 107 -4.45 -18.15 -16.15
CA PHE A 107 -5.62 -18.72 -15.48
C PHE A 107 -6.92 -17.97 -15.81
N GLY A 108 -6.83 -16.65 -15.96
CA GLY A 108 -7.96 -15.76 -16.27
C GLY A 108 -8.68 -16.06 -17.59
N LYS A 109 -8.01 -16.71 -18.56
CA LYS A 109 -8.59 -17.05 -19.87
C LYS A 109 -9.51 -18.27 -19.84
N LYS A 110 -9.48 -19.05 -18.76
CA LYS A 110 -10.33 -20.24 -18.64
C LYS A 110 -11.79 -19.82 -18.43
N LYS A 111 -12.73 -20.61 -18.94
CA LYS A 111 -14.17 -20.44 -18.71
C LYS A 111 -14.47 -20.65 -17.23
N ILE A 112 -15.26 -19.74 -16.65
CA ILE A 112 -15.52 -19.75 -15.22
C ILE A 112 -16.32 -20.98 -14.78
N ALA A 113 -17.25 -21.45 -15.64
CA ALA A 113 -18.10 -22.61 -15.39
C ALA A 113 -17.33 -23.94 -15.34
N ASP A 114 -16.17 -24.01 -15.99
CA ASP A 114 -15.36 -25.24 -16.08
C ASP A 114 -14.37 -25.39 -14.92
N ILE A 115 -14.21 -24.37 -14.08
CA ILE A 115 -13.21 -24.35 -13.01
C ILE A 115 -13.66 -25.20 -11.83
N LYS A 116 -12.83 -26.19 -11.46
CA LYS A 116 -13.01 -26.99 -10.27
C LYS A 116 -12.09 -26.53 -9.15
N TYR A 117 -12.39 -26.99 -7.93
CA TYR A 117 -11.53 -26.78 -6.76
C TYR A 117 -10.07 -27.18 -7.03
N SER A 118 -9.87 -28.33 -7.67
CA SER A 118 -8.54 -28.84 -8.03
C SER A 118 -7.77 -27.91 -8.95
N ASP A 119 -8.44 -27.22 -9.88
CA ASP A 119 -7.79 -26.27 -10.80
C ASP A 119 -7.25 -25.05 -10.04
N VAL A 120 -8.03 -24.51 -9.10
CA VAL A 120 -7.61 -23.38 -8.26
C VAL A 120 -6.45 -23.81 -7.36
N LEU A 121 -6.54 -24.99 -6.73
CA LEU A 121 -5.49 -25.54 -5.88
C LEU A 121 -4.18 -25.77 -6.67
N GLN A 122 -4.27 -26.33 -7.88
CA GLN A 122 -3.09 -26.55 -8.73
C GLN A 122 -2.47 -25.23 -9.19
N PHE A 123 -3.30 -24.24 -9.52
CA PHE A 123 -2.83 -22.90 -9.85
C PHE A 123 -2.11 -22.23 -8.66
N TYR A 124 -2.64 -22.36 -7.44
CA TYR A 124 -1.98 -21.80 -6.25
C TYR A 124 -0.67 -22.53 -5.94
N CYS A 125 -0.64 -23.86 -6.09
CA CYS A 125 0.61 -24.63 -5.99
C CYS A 125 1.63 -24.19 -7.05
N TYR A 126 1.21 -23.90 -8.28
CA TYR A 126 2.08 -23.36 -9.32
C TYR A 126 2.67 -22.01 -8.91
N LEU A 127 1.84 -21.07 -8.42
CA LEU A 127 2.28 -19.76 -7.97
C LEU A 127 3.30 -19.86 -6.81
N LEU A 128 3.12 -20.78 -5.87
CA LEU A 128 4.08 -20.96 -4.78
C LEU A 128 5.36 -21.65 -5.20
N LYS A 129 5.28 -22.72 -6.00
CA LYS A 129 6.45 -23.57 -6.28
C LYS A 129 7.26 -23.13 -7.50
N LYS A 130 6.59 -22.62 -8.54
CA LYS A 130 7.22 -22.22 -9.81
C LYS A 130 7.50 -20.73 -9.84
N GLU A 131 6.51 -19.90 -9.50
CA GLU A 131 6.70 -18.44 -9.40
C GLU A 131 7.35 -18.01 -8.07
N LYS A 132 7.57 -18.94 -7.14
CA LYS A 132 8.20 -18.71 -5.83
C LYS A 132 7.54 -17.58 -5.04
N LEU A 133 6.21 -17.44 -5.14
CA LEU A 133 5.48 -16.43 -4.40
C LEU A 133 5.42 -16.77 -2.91
N SER A 134 5.41 -15.72 -2.08
CA SER A 134 5.09 -15.86 -0.66
C SER A 134 3.60 -16.16 -0.47
N LEU A 135 3.23 -16.77 0.66
CA LEU A 135 1.82 -16.97 1.03
C LEU A 135 1.03 -15.65 1.09
N GLY A 136 1.65 -14.56 1.54
CA GLY A 136 0.98 -13.25 1.59
C GLY A 136 0.70 -12.67 0.20
N THR A 137 1.61 -12.88 -0.76
CA THR A 137 1.38 -12.49 -2.16
C THR A 137 0.29 -13.37 -2.78
N LEU A 138 0.30 -14.67 -2.50
CA LEU A 138 -0.77 -15.57 -2.95
C LEU A 138 -2.13 -15.17 -2.37
N ASP A 139 -2.19 -14.80 -1.09
CA ASP A 139 -3.41 -14.32 -0.43
C ASP A 139 -3.95 -13.03 -1.09
N SER A 140 -3.05 -12.18 -1.59
CA SER A 140 -3.44 -11.01 -2.39
C SER A 140 -4.08 -11.41 -3.73
N VAL A 141 -3.59 -12.46 -4.39
CA VAL A 141 -4.24 -13.03 -5.59
C VAL A 141 -5.58 -13.68 -5.23
N HIS A 142 -5.64 -14.40 -4.11
CA HIS A 142 -6.87 -15.02 -3.61
C HIS A 142 -7.96 -13.99 -3.31
N THR A 143 -7.60 -12.86 -2.71
CA THR A 143 -8.51 -11.73 -2.43
C THR A 143 -9.17 -11.16 -3.70
N LEU A 144 -8.60 -11.42 -4.88
CA LEU A 144 -9.19 -11.04 -6.17
C LEU A 144 -10.04 -12.17 -6.76
N LEU A 145 -9.50 -13.39 -6.76
CA LEU A 145 -10.17 -14.54 -7.37
C LEU A 145 -11.40 -15.00 -6.58
N HIS A 146 -11.32 -15.05 -5.25
CA HIS A 146 -12.40 -15.57 -4.43
C HIS A 146 -13.70 -14.75 -4.56
N PRO A 147 -13.68 -13.40 -4.45
CA PRO A 147 -14.86 -12.59 -4.73
C PRO A 147 -15.33 -12.67 -6.19
N THR A 148 -14.43 -12.87 -7.15
CA THR A 148 -14.78 -13.04 -8.57
C THR A 148 -15.61 -14.30 -8.78
N PHE A 149 -15.20 -15.43 -8.21
CA PHE A 149 -16.00 -16.65 -8.21
C PHE A 149 -17.27 -16.49 -7.38
N GLN A 150 -17.22 -15.74 -6.28
CA GLN A 150 -18.41 -15.50 -5.46
C GLN A 150 -19.48 -14.70 -6.21
N LEU A 151 -19.09 -13.76 -7.07
CA LEU A 151 -20.01 -13.06 -7.95
C LEU A 151 -20.69 -14.04 -8.92
N ALA A 152 -19.92 -14.94 -9.54
CA ALA A 152 -20.48 -15.96 -10.43
C ALA A 152 -21.41 -16.96 -9.73
N VAL A 153 -21.19 -17.23 -8.43
CA VAL A 153 -22.15 -18.00 -7.62
C VAL A 153 -23.45 -17.23 -7.42
N ARG A 154 -23.36 -15.94 -7.08
CA ARG A 154 -24.54 -15.08 -6.87
C ARG A 154 -25.37 -14.89 -8.13
N ASP A 155 -24.70 -14.87 -9.28
CA ASP A 155 -25.34 -14.76 -10.59
C ASP A 155 -25.74 -16.15 -11.16
N GLU A 156 -25.69 -17.20 -10.34
CA GLU A 156 -26.10 -18.58 -10.65
C GLU A 156 -25.35 -19.25 -11.82
N ILE A 157 -24.22 -18.68 -12.25
CA ILE A 157 -23.37 -19.23 -13.31
C ILE A 157 -22.66 -20.51 -12.84
N ILE A 158 -22.28 -20.55 -11.56
CA ILE A 158 -21.68 -21.72 -10.90
C ILE A 158 -22.38 -22.01 -9.58
N ARG A 159 -22.49 -23.29 -9.23
CA ARG A 159 -23.22 -23.71 -8.02
C ARG A 159 -22.46 -23.48 -6.71
N LYS A 160 -21.13 -23.50 -6.76
CA LYS A 160 -20.23 -23.39 -5.59
C LYS A 160 -18.98 -22.63 -6.00
N ASN A 161 -18.38 -21.92 -5.04
CA ASN A 161 -17.15 -21.19 -5.29
C ASN A 161 -15.95 -22.17 -5.26
N PRO A 162 -15.24 -22.40 -6.38
CA PRO A 162 -14.14 -23.37 -6.44
C PRO A 162 -12.91 -22.94 -5.64
N SER A 163 -12.84 -21.69 -5.18
CA SER A 163 -11.74 -21.19 -4.35
C SER A 163 -11.95 -21.39 -2.85
N ASP A 164 -13.14 -21.82 -2.43
CA ASP A 164 -13.47 -22.01 -1.02
C ASP A 164 -12.55 -23.04 -0.37
N GLY A 165 -11.93 -22.65 0.74
CA GLY A 165 -11.03 -23.53 1.51
C GLY A 165 -9.65 -23.78 0.90
N VAL A 166 -9.39 -23.35 -0.34
CA VAL A 166 -8.09 -23.59 -1.01
C VAL A 166 -6.92 -23.00 -0.23
N MET A 167 -7.06 -21.77 0.28
CA MET A 167 -6.00 -21.13 1.07
C MET A 167 -5.66 -21.92 2.34
N LYS A 168 -6.67 -22.53 3.00
CA LYS A 168 -6.43 -23.38 4.17
C LYS A 168 -5.58 -24.59 3.79
N GLU A 169 -5.92 -25.25 2.68
CA GLU A 169 -5.19 -26.42 2.19
C GLU A 169 -3.74 -26.09 1.80
N VAL A 170 -3.54 -24.96 1.11
CA VAL A 170 -2.22 -24.49 0.69
C VAL A 170 -1.37 -24.07 1.88
N SER A 171 -1.96 -23.38 2.87
CA SER A 171 -1.25 -22.92 4.06
C SER A 171 -0.76 -24.05 4.97
N LYS A 172 -1.44 -25.21 4.99
CA LYS A 172 -0.96 -26.40 5.72
C LYS A 172 0.32 -26.98 5.14
N LYS A 173 0.51 -26.85 3.82
CA LYS A 173 1.62 -27.45 3.06
C LYS A 173 2.81 -26.50 2.87
N ALA A 174 2.60 -25.22 3.11
CA ALA A 174 3.65 -24.22 3.04
C ALA A 174 4.36 -24.15 4.40
N ASP A 175 5.70 -24.16 4.38
CA ASP A 175 6.48 -23.92 5.58
C ASP A 175 6.00 -22.64 6.25
N LYS A 176 5.61 -22.77 7.53
CA LYS A 176 5.12 -21.65 8.35
C LYS A 176 6.25 -20.71 8.77
N THR A 177 7.22 -20.46 7.91
CA THR A 177 8.22 -19.40 8.08
C THR A 177 7.61 -18.05 7.71
N ARG A 178 6.49 -17.68 8.36
CA ARG A 178 6.21 -16.26 8.53
C ARG A 178 7.28 -15.78 9.50
N GLY A 179 8.36 -15.20 8.96
CA GLY A 179 9.39 -14.58 9.79
C GLY A 179 8.70 -13.61 10.75
N VAL A 180 8.79 -13.90 12.05
CA VAL A 180 8.31 -13.00 13.08
C VAL A 180 9.15 -11.73 12.95
N ARG A 181 8.50 -10.57 12.88
CA ARG A 181 9.21 -9.29 12.78
C ARG A 181 9.62 -8.89 14.17
N HIS A 182 10.89 -9.09 14.51
CA HIS A 182 11.42 -8.68 15.80
C HIS A 182 11.73 -7.18 15.81
N ALA A 183 11.54 -6.55 16.97
CA ALA A 183 12.07 -5.22 17.23
C ALA A 183 13.61 -5.26 17.26
N LEU A 184 14.25 -4.13 16.96
CA LEU A 184 15.68 -3.99 17.22
C LEU A 184 15.93 -4.12 18.72
N THR A 185 17.06 -4.70 19.14
CA THR A 185 17.50 -4.62 20.53
C THR A 185 17.90 -3.19 20.90
N ARG A 186 18.04 -2.89 22.20
CA ARG A 186 18.50 -1.56 22.65
C ARG A 186 19.89 -1.23 22.12
N GLU A 187 20.79 -2.22 22.09
CA GLU A 187 22.14 -2.10 21.54
C GLU A 187 22.12 -1.86 20.03
N GLN A 188 21.32 -2.62 19.27
CA GLN A 188 21.17 -2.44 17.82
C GLN A 188 20.58 -1.06 17.48
N GLN A 189 19.56 -0.63 18.23
CA GLN A 189 18.97 0.70 18.03
C GLN A 189 20.00 1.80 18.29
N ARG A 190 20.78 1.68 19.38
CA ARG A 190 21.85 2.63 19.70
C ARG A 190 22.92 2.66 18.61
N ALA A 191 23.44 1.50 18.25
CA ALA A 191 24.44 1.35 17.19
C ALA A 191 23.98 1.96 15.87
N PHE A 192 22.72 1.74 15.48
CA PHE A 192 22.15 2.33 14.28
C PHE A 192 22.13 3.86 14.34
N MET A 193 21.64 4.44 15.44
CA MET A 193 21.55 5.91 15.58
C MET A 193 22.92 6.58 15.69
N GLU A 194 23.86 5.98 16.43
CA GLU A 194 25.23 6.48 16.58
C GLU A 194 26.02 6.41 15.26
N TYR A 195 25.86 5.33 14.49
CA TYR A 195 26.48 5.24 13.17
C TYR A 195 25.94 6.33 12.24
N ILE A 196 24.63 6.60 12.27
CA ILE A 196 24.05 7.68 11.47
C ILE A 196 24.61 9.04 11.89
N SER A 197 24.59 9.37 13.18
CA SER A 197 25.01 10.70 13.67
C SER A 197 26.48 11.01 13.39
N ASN A 198 27.35 10.00 13.43
CA ASN A 198 28.80 10.18 13.27
C ASN A 198 29.29 9.97 11.83
N HIS A 199 28.46 9.47 10.93
CA HIS A 199 28.89 9.15 9.57
C HIS A 199 28.73 10.37 8.62
N PRO A 200 29.79 10.79 7.91
CA PRO A 200 29.80 12.01 7.10
C PRO A 200 28.78 12.02 5.96
N VAL A 201 28.33 10.85 5.52
CA VAL A 201 27.30 10.72 4.47
C VAL A 201 25.90 10.52 5.04
N TYR A 202 25.73 10.00 6.26
CA TYR A 202 24.41 9.58 6.75
C TYR A 202 23.81 10.51 7.79
N TYR A 203 24.59 11.44 8.38
CA TYR A 203 24.12 12.32 9.46
C TYR A 203 22.82 13.07 9.15
N HIS A 204 22.61 13.50 7.90
CA HIS A 204 21.38 14.19 7.48
C HIS A 204 20.10 13.31 7.56
N TRP A 205 20.23 11.99 7.70
CA TRP A 205 19.09 11.10 7.94
C TRP A 205 18.71 10.99 9.42
N TRP A 206 19.55 11.50 10.32
CA TRP A 206 19.36 11.40 11.76
C TRP A 206 18.01 11.98 12.20
N PRO A 207 17.58 13.18 11.76
CA PRO A 207 16.28 13.72 12.16
C PRO A 207 15.10 12.80 11.82
N LEU A 208 15.05 12.29 10.58
CA LEU A 208 13.98 11.39 10.15
C LEU A 208 13.92 10.10 10.98
N PHE A 209 15.06 9.47 11.26
CA PHE A 209 15.08 8.24 12.05
C PHE A 209 14.77 8.48 13.53
N THR A 210 15.20 9.61 14.09
CA THR A 210 14.81 10.06 15.44
C THR A 210 13.29 10.23 15.53
N VAL A 211 12.65 10.89 14.56
CA VAL A 211 11.20 11.04 14.54
C VAL A 211 10.50 9.68 14.43
N LEU A 212 10.96 8.78 13.55
CA LEU A 212 10.35 7.44 13.40
C LEU A 212 10.44 6.61 14.70
N LEU A 213 11.60 6.61 15.36
CA LEU A 213 11.84 5.87 16.60
C LEU A 213 11.27 6.55 17.85
N GLY A 214 11.03 7.87 17.82
CA GLY A 214 10.49 8.62 18.95
C GLY A 214 8.97 8.80 18.92
N THR A 215 8.32 8.55 17.77
CA THR A 215 6.87 8.75 17.61
C THR A 215 6.13 7.49 17.18
N GLY A 216 6.84 6.50 16.63
CA GLY A 216 6.22 5.30 16.05
C GLY A 216 5.39 5.57 14.81
N CYS A 217 5.55 6.71 14.14
CA CYS A 217 4.82 7.01 12.90
C CYS A 217 5.09 5.96 11.82
N ARG A 218 4.07 5.65 11.00
CA ARG A 218 4.30 4.91 9.75
C ARG A 218 5.13 5.79 8.81
N ILE A 219 5.95 5.19 7.96
CA ILE A 219 6.84 5.97 7.08
C ILE A 219 6.09 6.99 6.21
N GLY A 220 4.92 6.65 5.67
CA GLY A 220 4.13 7.61 4.91
C GLY A 220 3.52 8.71 5.78
N GLU A 221 3.24 8.45 7.05
CA GLU A 221 2.81 9.50 8.01
C GLU A 221 3.98 10.45 8.27
N ALA A 222 5.17 9.94 8.59
CA ALA A 222 6.36 10.74 8.85
C ALA A 222 6.77 11.59 7.64
N LEU A 223 6.87 11.01 6.44
CA LEU A 223 7.21 11.75 5.22
C LEU A 223 6.08 12.68 4.73
N GLY A 224 4.86 12.50 5.25
CA GLY A 224 3.74 13.39 4.98
C GLY A 224 3.73 14.63 5.89
N LEU A 225 4.43 14.62 7.02
CA LEU A 225 4.41 15.71 7.98
C LEU A 225 4.74 17.05 7.34
N ARG A 226 3.98 18.07 7.72
CA ARG A 226 4.19 19.46 7.32
C ARG A 226 4.49 20.30 8.57
N TRP A 227 5.10 21.45 8.37
CA TRP A 227 5.37 22.39 9.47
C TRP A 227 4.08 22.77 10.23
N ASP A 228 2.96 22.92 9.51
CA ASP A 228 1.62 23.16 10.09
C ASP A 228 1.10 22.04 11.01
N ASP A 229 1.65 20.83 10.92
CA ASP A 229 1.22 19.69 11.74
C ASP A 229 2.00 19.59 13.07
N LEU A 230 2.95 20.51 13.29
CA LEU A 230 3.82 20.56 14.47
C LEU A 230 3.41 21.73 15.39
N ASP A 231 2.99 21.41 16.60
CA ASP A 231 2.74 22.38 17.66
C ASP A 231 3.88 22.33 18.68
N PHE A 232 4.87 23.21 18.51
CA PHE A 232 6.06 23.26 19.36
C PHE A 232 5.76 23.78 20.76
N ASP A 233 4.79 24.68 20.91
CA ASP A 233 4.40 25.27 22.19
C ASP A 233 3.77 24.22 23.11
N ASN A 234 2.84 23.44 22.58
CA ASN A 234 2.18 22.37 23.32
C ASN A 234 2.95 21.03 23.25
N ARG A 235 4.02 20.96 22.45
CA ARG A 235 4.80 19.74 22.18
C ARG A 235 3.92 18.61 21.63
N ILE A 236 3.15 18.91 20.58
CA ILE A 236 2.21 17.96 19.96
C ILE A 236 2.50 17.81 18.47
N LEU A 237 2.51 16.55 18.02
CA LEU A 237 2.56 16.17 16.60
C LEU A 237 1.17 15.69 16.16
N SER A 238 0.58 16.32 15.14
CA SER A 238 -0.70 15.92 14.58
C SER A 238 -0.54 14.97 13.37
N ILE A 239 -0.99 13.72 13.52
CA ILE A 239 -1.06 12.75 12.43
C ILE A 239 -2.48 12.73 11.86
N ASN A 240 -2.68 13.39 10.73
CA ASN A 240 -4.00 13.50 10.08
C ASN A 240 -3.99 13.10 8.58
N HIS A 241 -2.84 12.75 8.01
CA HIS A 241 -2.67 12.29 6.63
C HIS A 241 -1.41 11.44 6.45
N SER A 242 -1.23 10.88 5.26
CA SER A 242 -0.09 10.03 4.93
C SER A 242 0.27 10.15 3.46
N LEU A 243 1.57 10.27 3.17
CA LEU A 243 2.13 10.25 1.84
C LEU A 243 2.16 8.82 1.28
N VAL A 244 1.60 8.62 0.09
CA VAL A 244 1.61 7.34 -0.62
C VAL A 244 2.28 7.50 -1.99
N TYR A 245 3.05 6.48 -2.39
CA TYR A 245 3.74 6.45 -3.67
C TYR A 245 3.36 5.18 -4.43
N TYR A 246 2.68 5.33 -5.58
CA TYR A 246 2.17 4.19 -6.34
C TYR A 246 2.00 4.51 -7.83
N PRO A 247 2.05 3.49 -8.71
CA PRO A 247 1.85 3.67 -10.15
C PRO A 247 0.40 4.05 -10.47
N VAL A 248 0.22 5.06 -11.33
CA VAL A 248 -1.08 5.56 -11.77
C VAL A 248 -1.17 5.60 -13.30
N GLY A 249 -2.37 5.34 -13.81
CA GLY A 249 -2.69 5.40 -15.23
C GLY A 249 -2.06 4.27 -16.05
N GLU A 250 -2.30 4.30 -17.37
CA GLU A 250 -1.80 3.29 -18.31
C GLU A 250 -0.27 3.28 -18.39
N SER A 251 0.36 4.45 -18.27
CA SER A 251 1.83 4.57 -18.28
C SER A 251 2.52 3.94 -17.06
N ARG A 252 1.76 3.60 -16.01
CA ARG A 252 2.27 3.11 -14.72
C ARG A 252 3.38 3.96 -14.11
N LYS A 253 3.43 5.25 -14.44
CA LYS A 253 4.33 6.19 -13.77
C LYS A 253 3.90 6.32 -12.30
N SER A 254 4.87 6.19 -11.42
CA SER A 254 4.63 6.30 -9.98
C SER A 254 4.58 7.76 -9.59
N VAL A 255 3.57 8.10 -8.79
CA VAL A 255 3.32 9.48 -8.33
C VAL A 255 3.13 9.48 -6.82
N LEU A 256 3.47 10.61 -6.22
CA LEU A 256 3.14 10.89 -4.82
C LEU A 256 1.71 11.42 -4.75
N ARG A 257 0.97 10.99 -3.74
CA ARG A 257 -0.38 11.47 -3.39
C ARG A 257 -0.52 11.52 -1.89
N ILE A 258 -1.44 12.36 -1.42
CA ILE A 258 -1.87 12.38 -0.04
C ILE A 258 -3.03 11.42 0.15
N SER A 259 -2.93 10.57 1.17
CA SER A 259 -3.98 9.68 1.60
C SER A 259 -4.44 10.07 3.00
N LYS A 260 -5.68 10.52 3.11
CA LYS A 260 -6.33 10.75 4.40
C LYS A 260 -6.56 9.41 5.12
N PRO A 261 -6.53 9.34 6.47
CA PRO A 261 -6.80 8.12 7.22
C PRO A 261 -8.13 7.49 6.83
N LYS A 262 -8.21 6.15 6.88
CA LYS A 262 -9.45 5.40 6.55
C LYS A 262 -10.51 5.51 7.64
N THR A 263 -10.09 5.86 8.85
CA THR A 263 -10.89 5.82 10.08
C THR A 263 -10.44 6.94 11.00
N GLU A 264 -11.32 7.41 11.88
CA GLU A 264 -11.00 8.39 12.92
C GLU A 264 -9.80 7.96 13.77
N ALA A 265 -9.67 6.67 14.10
CA ALA A 265 -8.52 6.13 14.85
C ALA A 265 -7.15 6.34 14.16
N GLY A 266 -7.13 6.69 12.88
CA GLY A 266 -5.90 7.05 12.18
C GLY A 266 -5.55 8.53 12.25
N ILE A 267 -6.48 9.38 12.70
CA ILE A 267 -6.25 10.77 13.08
C ILE A 267 -5.91 10.78 14.56
N ARG A 268 -4.70 11.23 14.92
CA ARG A 268 -4.22 11.19 16.30
C ARG A 268 -3.18 12.26 16.55
N THR A 269 -3.03 12.63 17.81
CA THR A 269 -1.95 13.48 18.30
C THR A 269 -0.93 12.62 19.04
N ILE A 270 0.35 12.93 18.89
CA ILE A 270 1.46 12.26 19.57
C ILE A 270 2.24 13.31 20.36
N PRO A 271 2.39 13.16 21.69
CA PRO A 271 3.26 14.03 22.46
C PRO A 271 4.71 13.95 21.96
N MET A 272 5.35 15.10 21.81
CA MET A 272 6.70 15.22 21.26
C MET A 272 7.74 15.04 22.38
N LEU A 273 8.63 14.06 22.23
CA LEU A 273 9.81 13.93 23.08
C LEU A 273 10.79 15.08 22.77
N ASP A 274 11.59 15.50 23.75
CA ASP A 274 12.55 16.61 23.55
C ASP A 274 13.52 16.30 22.39
N ILE A 275 14.02 15.07 22.29
CA ILE A 275 14.90 14.64 21.18
C ILE A 275 14.20 14.70 19.81
N VAL A 276 12.87 14.51 19.77
CA VAL A 276 12.08 14.60 18.53
C VAL A 276 11.88 16.06 18.15
N ARG A 277 11.66 16.94 19.14
CA ARG A 277 11.60 18.38 18.95
C ARG A 277 12.91 18.91 18.39
N ASP A 278 14.02 18.52 19.01
CA ASP A 278 15.36 18.94 18.59
C ASP A 278 15.66 18.45 17.16
N ALA A 279 15.24 17.24 16.80
CA ALA A 279 15.32 16.75 15.43
C ALA A 279 14.53 17.62 14.43
N PHE A 280 13.34 18.10 14.78
CA PHE A 280 12.59 19.01 13.91
C PHE A 280 13.25 20.39 13.82
N HIS A 281 13.85 20.91 14.89
CA HIS A 281 14.62 22.16 14.83
C HIS A 281 15.83 22.03 13.91
N MET A 282 16.59 20.93 13.99
CA MET A 282 17.71 20.68 13.08
C MET A 282 17.27 20.70 11.61
N GLU A 283 16.12 20.07 11.30
CA GLU A 283 15.57 20.07 9.93
C GLU A 283 15.09 21.46 9.48
N HIS A 284 14.57 22.26 10.42
CA HIS A 284 14.13 23.62 10.14
C HIS A 284 15.32 24.54 9.85
N GLU A 285 16.36 24.50 10.68
CA GLU A 285 17.60 25.28 10.51
C GLU A 285 18.28 24.95 9.17
N GLU A 286 18.39 23.66 8.81
CA GLU A 286 18.92 23.24 7.51
C GLU A 286 18.10 23.81 6.34
N GLN A 287 16.77 23.87 6.47
CA GLN A 287 15.89 24.42 5.43
C GLN A 287 15.90 25.95 5.37
N GLU A 288 16.19 26.64 6.47
CA GLU A 288 16.44 28.09 6.44
C GLU A 288 17.69 28.43 5.63
N GLU A 289 18.72 27.58 5.68
CA GLU A 289 19.95 27.76 4.91
C GLU A 289 19.83 27.29 3.45
N THR A 290 19.16 26.15 3.21
CA THR A 290 19.13 25.49 1.90
C THR A 290 17.87 25.77 1.08
N GLY A 291 16.85 26.37 1.70
CA GLY A 291 15.55 26.67 1.12
C GLY A 291 14.48 25.64 1.49
N PHE A 292 13.29 26.14 1.82
CA PHE A 292 12.14 25.31 2.19
C PHE A 292 11.55 24.53 1.00
N ASN A 293 10.84 23.45 1.32
CA ASN A 293 10.12 22.66 0.33
C ASN A 293 9.00 23.45 -0.38
N GLU A 294 9.09 23.56 -1.70
CA GLU A 294 8.05 24.16 -2.55
C GLU A 294 7.10 23.13 -3.20
N THR A 295 7.20 21.86 -2.82
CA THR A 295 6.41 20.81 -3.48
C THR A 295 4.95 20.90 -3.05
N GLU A 296 4.04 21.01 -4.02
CA GLU A 296 2.60 20.87 -3.79
C GLU A 296 2.13 19.46 -4.18
N ILE A 297 1.49 18.76 -3.23
CA ILE A 297 0.90 17.44 -3.46
C ILE A 297 -0.54 17.46 -2.99
N ASP A 298 -1.48 17.29 -3.93
CA ASP A 298 -2.93 17.30 -3.66
C ASP A 298 -3.40 18.54 -2.87
N GLY A 299 -2.80 19.72 -3.14
CA GLY A 299 -3.11 20.98 -2.48
C GLY A 299 -2.44 21.18 -1.12
N MET A 300 -1.55 20.29 -0.69
CA MET A 300 -0.78 20.41 0.56
C MET A 300 0.68 20.77 0.25
N THR A 301 1.25 21.69 1.05
CA THR A 301 2.61 22.24 0.92
C THR A 301 3.30 22.27 2.30
N GLY A 302 4.59 22.63 2.34
CA GLY A 302 5.32 22.82 3.60
C GLY A 302 5.76 21.51 4.24
N PHE A 303 6.10 20.50 3.44
CA PHE A 303 6.54 19.19 3.92
C PHE A 303 7.89 19.28 4.65
N VAL A 304 7.99 18.62 5.80
CA VAL A 304 9.16 18.66 6.69
C VAL A 304 10.35 17.93 6.10
N PHE A 305 10.17 16.72 5.57
CA PHE A 305 11.32 15.90 5.15
C PHE A 305 11.54 15.93 3.63
N VAL A 306 12.67 16.52 3.23
CA VAL A 306 13.05 16.69 1.82
C VAL A 306 14.23 15.81 1.42
N ASN A 307 14.36 15.61 0.12
CA ASN A 307 15.55 15.02 -0.48
C ASN A 307 16.55 16.12 -0.86
N ARG A 308 17.76 15.74 -1.28
CA ARG A 308 18.84 16.66 -1.69
C ARG A 308 18.49 17.64 -2.82
N PHE A 309 17.35 17.49 -3.48
CA PHE A 309 16.85 18.36 -4.54
C PHE A 309 15.66 19.22 -4.06
N GLY A 310 15.41 19.29 -2.75
CA GLY A 310 14.33 20.07 -2.15
C GLY A 310 12.93 19.47 -2.33
N SER A 311 12.78 18.30 -2.96
CA SER A 311 11.48 17.64 -3.14
C SER A 311 11.20 16.63 -2.03
N VAL A 312 9.92 16.30 -1.81
CA VAL A 312 9.51 15.32 -0.77
C VAL A 312 10.19 13.97 -0.97
N LEU A 313 10.62 13.36 0.15
CA LEU A 313 11.22 12.03 0.13
C LEU A 313 10.21 10.95 -0.29
N ASN A 314 10.71 9.96 -1.03
CA ASN A 314 9.95 8.76 -1.34
C ASN A 314 10.22 7.68 -0.24
N PRO A 315 9.18 7.02 0.32
CA PRO A 315 9.32 5.88 1.22
C PRO A 315 10.30 4.76 0.79
N GLN A 316 10.45 4.47 -0.51
CA GLN A 316 11.40 3.47 -0.98
C GLN A 316 12.85 3.96 -0.92
N ALA A 317 13.09 5.28 -1.02
CA ALA A 317 14.43 5.83 -0.82
C ALA A 317 14.90 5.53 0.61
N VAL A 318 14.04 5.76 1.60
CA VAL A 318 14.36 5.53 3.02
C VAL A 318 14.75 4.08 3.29
N ASN A 319 13.97 3.10 2.79
CA ASN A 319 14.31 1.69 2.98
C ASN A 319 15.60 1.27 2.24
N ARG A 320 15.91 1.88 1.08
CA ARG A 320 17.21 1.66 0.42
C ARG A 320 18.35 2.24 1.22
N THR A 321 18.16 3.41 1.84
CA THR A 321 19.15 4.02 2.73
C THR A 321 19.39 3.15 3.96
N ILE A 322 18.33 2.64 4.62
CA ILE A 322 18.47 1.69 5.74
C ILE A 322 19.37 0.51 5.35
N LYS A 323 19.14 -0.11 4.19
CA LYS A 323 19.98 -1.23 3.71
C LYS A 323 21.44 -0.86 3.50
N ARG A 324 21.71 0.35 3.00
CA ARG A 324 23.09 0.86 2.81
C ARG A 324 23.76 1.10 4.16
N ILE A 325 23.05 1.69 5.11
CA ILE A 325 23.53 1.93 6.48
C ILE A 325 23.87 0.59 7.15
N ILE A 326 22.95 -0.38 7.12
CA ILE A 326 23.16 -1.72 7.70
C ILE A 326 24.41 -2.37 7.08
N SER A 327 24.54 -2.33 5.76
CA SER A 327 25.69 -2.94 5.07
C SER A 327 27.00 -2.24 5.41
N GLY A 328 27.02 -0.90 5.53
CA GLY A 328 28.21 -0.14 5.89
C GLY A 328 28.63 -0.40 7.32
N TYR A 329 27.70 -0.21 8.26
CA TYR A 329 27.93 -0.45 9.69
C TYR A 329 28.41 -1.88 9.96
N ASN A 330 27.72 -2.90 9.45
CA ASN A 330 28.10 -4.29 9.71
C ASN A 330 29.50 -4.64 9.17
N ALA A 331 29.91 -4.04 8.05
CA ALA A 331 31.25 -4.27 7.50
C ALA A 331 32.35 -3.67 8.39
N GLU A 332 32.12 -2.47 8.93
CA GLU A 332 33.03 -1.81 9.86
C GLU A 332 33.05 -2.47 11.24
N GLU A 333 31.87 -2.83 11.75
CA GLU A 333 31.67 -3.41 13.07
C GLU A 333 32.38 -4.76 13.24
N VAL A 334 32.35 -5.62 12.21
CA VAL A 334 33.09 -6.89 12.22
C VAL A 334 34.60 -6.68 12.38
N ILE A 335 35.14 -5.57 11.86
CA ILE A 335 36.56 -5.23 11.97
C ILE A 335 36.84 -4.60 13.34
N ASN A 336 36.00 -3.66 13.78
CA ASN A 336 36.17 -2.96 15.06
C ASN A 336 36.04 -3.91 16.24
N ALA A 337 35.03 -4.78 16.25
CA ALA A 337 34.82 -5.77 17.30
C ALA A 337 36.03 -6.72 17.44
N LYS A 338 36.64 -7.13 16.33
CA LYS A 338 37.89 -7.92 16.34
C LYS A 338 39.07 -7.17 16.93
N ARG A 339 39.23 -5.87 16.61
CA ARG A 339 40.28 -5.02 17.19
C ARG A 339 40.08 -4.82 18.69
N GLU A 340 38.84 -4.68 19.12
CA GLU A 340 38.43 -4.47 20.51
C GLU A 340 38.28 -5.77 21.31
N ARG A 341 38.46 -6.94 20.67
CA ARG A 341 38.32 -8.29 21.25
C ARG A 341 36.95 -8.51 21.91
N ARG A 342 35.89 -8.02 21.27
CA ARG A 342 34.49 -8.22 21.67
C ARG A 342 33.70 -8.88 20.55
N GLU A 343 32.52 -9.39 20.88
CA GLU A 343 31.57 -9.86 19.88
C GLU A 343 30.98 -8.67 19.09
N PRO A 344 30.78 -8.81 17.77
CA PRO A 344 30.21 -7.75 16.95
C PRO A 344 28.70 -7.61 17.18
N ILE A 345 28.24 -6.38 17.32
CA ILE A 345 26.81 -6.05 17.40
C ILE A 345 26.30 -5.95 15.98
N ILE A 346 25.74 -7.01 15.42
CA ILE A 346 25.26 -6.99 14.03
C ILE A 346 23.85 -6.40 13.93
N LEU A 347 23.67 -5.44 13.02
CA LEU A 347 22.34 -4.97 12.63
C LEU A 347 21.66 -5.98 11.69
N PRO A 348 20.44 -6.45 12.01
CA PRO A 348 19.69 -7.35 11.15
C PRO A 348 19.17 -6.62 9.89
N ASP A 349 18.70 -7.36 8.88
CA ASP A 349 17.95 -6.73 7.79
C ASP A 349 16.60 -6.23 8.31
N PHE A 350 16.37 -4.92 8.25
CA PHE A 350 15.14 -4.29 8.71
C PHE A 350 14.65 -3.18 7.78
N SER A 351 13.47 -2.65 8.07
CA SER A 351 12.78 -1.63 7.28
C SER A 351 12.11 -0.60 8.18
N CYS A 352 11.54 0.46 7.62
CA CYS A 352 10.86 1.50 8.42
C CYS A 352 9.72 0.93 9.29
N HIS A 353 9.10 -0.19 8.89
CA HIS A 353 8.07 -0.84 9.70
C HIS A 353 8.65 -1.50 10.95
N HIS A 354 9.91 -1.92 10.93
CA HIS A 354 10.61 -2.43 12.10
C HIS A 354 10.96 -1.30 13.07
N LEU A 355 11.31 -0.10 12.59
CA LEU A 355 11.52 1.06 13.48
C LEU A 355 10.26 1.41 14.28
N ARG A 356 9.11 1.39 13.61
CA ARG A 356 7.80 1.54 14.27
C ARG A 356 7.52 0.39 15.25
N HIS A 357 7.89 -0.84 14.90
CA HIS A 357 7.77 -1.99 15.80
C HIS A 357 8.64 -1.80 17.05
N THR A 358 9.90 -1.38 16.88
CA THR A 358 10.84 -1.05 17.95
C THR A 358 10.27 0.02 18.87
N PHE A 359 9.72 1.13 18.34
CA PHE A 359 9.05 2.13 19.19
C PHE A 359 7.91 1.51 19.99
N CYS A 360 7.04 0.72 19.36
CA CYS A 360 5.92 0.07 20.03
C CYS A 360 6.41 -0.84 21.16
N THR A 361 7.46 -1.63 20.93
CA THR A 361 8.08 -2.49 21.95
C THR A 361 8.61 -1.67 23.12
N ARG A 362 9.35 -0.58 22.87
CA ARG A 362 9.82 0.33 23.94
C ARG A 362 8.66 0.98 24.68
N LEU A 363 7.60 1.36 23.98
CA LEU A 363 6.41 1.91 24.63
C LEU A 363 5.75 0.85 25.53
N CYS A 364 5.61 -0.40 25.07
CA CYS A 364 5.09 -1.52 25.88
C CYS A 364 5.97 -1.85 27.10
N GLU A 365 7.28 -1.58 27.06
CA GLU A 365 8.16 -1.80 28.20
C GLU A 365 7.90 -0.82 29.37
N HIS A 366 7.38 0.37 29.04
CA HIS A 366 7.19 1.51 29.95
C HIS A 366 5.71 1.84 30.24
N GLU A 367 4.78 1.47 29.36
CA GLU A 367 3.34 1.67 29.51
C GLU A 367 2.62 0.32 29.52
N THR A 368 1.67 0.17 30.44
CA THR A 368 0.89 -1.07 30.62
C THR A 368 -0.54 -0.93 30.08
N ASN A 369 -1.02 0.30 29.88
CA ASN A 369 -2.33 0.58 29.34
C ASN A 369 -2.35 0.38 27.81
N LEU A 370 -2.80 -0.80 27.39
CA LEU A 370 -2.93 -1.16 25.98
C LEU A 370 -3.80 -0.18 25.16
N LYS A 371 -4.74 0.53 25.78
CA LYS A 371 -5.57 1.55 25.07
C LYS A 371 -4.78 2.81 24.76
N VAL A 372 -3.91 3.24 25.67
CA VAL A 372 -2.99 4.36 25.42
C VAL A 372 -2.02 4.00 24.29
N ILE A 373 -1.41 2.82 24.36
CA ILE A 373 -0.52 2.31 23.32
C ILE A 373 -1.25 2.20 21.98
N GLN A 374 -2.45 1.60 21.97
CA GLN A 374 -3.29 1.50 20.77
C GLN A 374 -3.59 2.86 20.14
N ALA A 375 -3.89 3.87 20.97
CA ALA A 375 -4.18 5.23 20.54
C ALA A 375 -2.96 5.92 19.94
N ILE A 376 -1.80 5.89 20.63
CA ILE A 376 -0.54 6.46 20.14
C ILE A 376 -0.10 5.79 18.83
N MET A 377 -0.24 4.47 18.75
CA MET A 377 0.09 3.75 17.53
C MET A 377 -0.96 3.99 16.42
N GLY A 378 -2.21 4.33 16.73
CA GLY A 378 -3.28 4.39 15.73
C GLY A 378 -3.55 3.02 15.11
N HIS A 379 -3.65 1.98 15.96
CA HIS A 379 -4.05 0.64 15.55
C HIS A 379 -5.57 0.49 15.63
N ARG A 380 -6.22 0.21 14.50
CA ARG A 380 -7.67 -0.07 14.48
C ARG A 380 -8.01 -1.35 15.24
N ASN A 381 -7.22 -2.41 15.05
CA ASN A 381 -7.38 -3.67 15.74
C ASN A 381 -6.38 -3.75 16.91
N ILE A 382 -6.87 -4.07 18.10
CA ILE A 382 -6.06 -4.21 19.31
C ILE A 382 -5.16 -5.44 19.29
N GLU A 383 -5.52 -6.48 18.53
CA GLU A 383 -4.71 -7.71 18.37
C GLU A 383 -3.28 -7.38 17.94
N THR A 384 -3.12 -6.42 17.01
CA THR A 384 -1.79 -5.97 16.58
C THR A 384 -0.97 -5.38 17.72
N THR A 385 -1.59 -4.67 18.66
CA THR A 385 -0.90 -4.17 19.85
C THR A 385 -0.61 -5.29 20.84
N MET A 386 -1.53 -6.23 21.01
CA MET A 386 -1.36 -7.37 21.92
C MET A 386 -0.24 -8.30 21.48
N ASP A 387 -0.11 -8.59 20.19
CA ASP A 387 0.97 -9.43 19.65
C ASP A 387 2.35 -8.85 20.00
N ILE A 388 2.51 -7.53 19.84
CA ILE A 388 3.77 -6.82 20.14
C ILE A 388 4.00 -6.77 21.65
N TYR A 389 2.95 -6.51 22.43
CA TYR A 389 3.03 -6.48 23.88
C TYR A 389 3.43 -7.85 24.46
N ALA A 390 2.90 -8.94 23.91
CA ALA A 390 3.26 -10.29 24.31
C ALA A 390 4.75 -10.56 24.10
N GLU A 391 5.30 -10.20 22.93
CA GLU A 391 6.73 -10.34 22.63
C GLU A 391 7.60 -9.50 23.59
N ALA A 392 7.24 -8.24 23.82
CA ALA A 392 7.96 -7.35 24.74
C ALA A 392 7.96 -7.90 26.17
N THR A 393 6.82 -8.44 26.61
CA THR A 393 6.66 -9.02 27.95
C THR A 393 7.49 -10.30 28.09
N ASP A 394 7.56 -11.13 27.05
CA ASP A 394 8.35 -12.37 27.09
C ASP A 394 9.86 -12.09 27.15
N GLN A 395 10.36 -11.09 26.43
CA GLN A 395 11.75 -10.61 26.59
C GLN A 395 12.01 -10.13 28.02
N LYS A 396 11.10 -9.29 28.56
CA LYS A 396 11.22 -8.78 29.93
C LYS A 396 11.15 -9.88 30.98
N LYS A 397 10.37 -10.95 30.75
CA LYS A 397 10.35 -12.14 31.61
C LYS A 397 11.70 -12.84 31.60
N GLN A 398 12.31 -13.05 30.42
CA GLN A 398 13.64 -13.68 30.32
C GLN A 398 14.70 -12.85 31.04
N GLU A 399 14.76 -11.54 30.78
CA GLU A 399 15.69 -10.63 31.48
C GLU A 399 15.48 -10.64 33.00
N SER A 400 14.23 -10.66 33.46
CA SER A 400 13.90 -10.71 34.90
C SER A 400 14.39 -12.01 35.55
N PHE A 401 14.24 -13.16 34.85
CA PHE A 401 14.72 -14.45 35.34
C PHE A 401 16.25 -14.55 35.31
N GLU A 402 16.93 -13.98 34.31
CA GLU A 402 18.39 -13.89 34.29
C GLU A 402 18.94 -12.98 35.40
N ASN A 403 18.20 -11.95 35.80
CA ASN A 403 18.58 -11.13 36.94
C ASN A 403 18.34 -11.86 38.27
N LEU A 404 17.31 -12.72 38.35
CA LEU A 404 17.09 -13.59 39.50
C LEU A 404 18.22 -14.62 39.68
N SER A 405 18.76 -15.17 38.58
CA SER A 405 19.88 -16.13 38.66
C SER A 405 21.22 -15.49 39.06
N LYS A 406 21.33 -14.15 39.00
CA LYS A 406 22.47 -13.38 39.51
C LYS A 406 22.35 -13.01 40.98
N LEU A 407 21.21 -13.28 41.62
CA LEU A 407 21.07 -13.11 43.06
C LEU A 407 21.73 -14.31 43.77
N ASP A 408 22.70 -14.01 44.62
CA ASP A 408 23.49 -14.97 45.41
C ASP A 408 22.68 -15.53 46.60
N ILE A 409 21.46 -16.00 46.30
CA ILE A 409 20.49 -16.57 47.26
C ILE A 409 20.01 -17.96 46.85
N PHE A 410 20.57 -18.51 45.76
CA PHE A 410 20.31 -19.86 45.25
C PHE A 410 21.62 -20.63 45.03
#